data_AF-A0A5Y4W6Y6-F1
#
_entry.id   AF-A0A5Y4W6Y6-F1
#
_cell.length_a   1.000
_cell.length_b   1.000
_cell.length_c   1.000
_cell.angle_alpha   90.00
_cell.angle_beta   90.00
_cell.angle_gamma   90.00
#
_symmetry.space_group_name_H-M   'P 1'
#
loop_
_entity.id
_entity.type
_entity.pdbx_description
1 polymer ?
#
loop_
_entity_poly.entity_id
_entity_poly.type
_entity_poly.pdbx_seq_one_letter_code
_entity_poly.pdbx_strand_id
1 'polypeptide(L)'
;TAALTALDTLESNAGKVAALSAELEKAQKAAVDLTKYVPVESYNALRDELAQATAQSATASLSAVLDKAEQEGRIFKSERAYLEQLGGQIGVAALSAQLEKKQPIAALSAMQTATAKIPSQEKPAVAVLSAEDLAAARLLGKTEAEFLKLKEDSK
;
A
#
# COMPACT_ATOMS: atom_id res chain seq x y z
N THR A 1 -58.82 -45.48 -36.73
CA THR A 1 -57.96 -44.40 -37.26
C THR A 1 -57.20 -43.69 -36.15
N ALA A 2 -57.84 -43.19 -35.08
CA ALA A 2 -57.14 -42.47 -34.00
C ALA A 2 -55.98 -43.24 -33.31
N ALA A 3 -56.15 -44.54 -33.04
CA ALA A 3 -55.10 -45.37 -32.43
C ALA A 3 -53.86 -45.56 -33.33
N LEU A 4 -54.05 -45.62 -34.65
CA LEU A 4 -52.95 -45.73 -35.60
C LEU A 4 -52.17 -44.41 -35.70
N THR A 5 -52.89 -43.29 -35.73
CA THR A 5 -52.28 -41.95 -35.71
C THR A 5 -51.49 -41.70 -34.42
N ALA A 6 -51.97 -42.20 -33.28
CA ALA A 6 -51.24 -42.14 -32.01
C ALA A 6 -49.94 -42.96 -32.04
N LEU A 7 -49.96 -44.14 -32.69
CA LEU A 7 -48.77 -44.98 -32.86
C LEU A 7 -47.73 -44.32 -33.78
N ASP A 8 -48.14 -43.78 -34.93
CA ASP A 8 -47.27 -43.03 -35.84
C ASP A 8 -46.63 -41.82 -35.14
N THR A 9 -47.41 -41.14 -34.30
CA THR A 9 -46.91 -40.00 -33.51
C THR A 9 -45.88 -40.44 -32.48
N LEU A 10 -46.09 -41.60 -31.84
CA LEU A 10 -45.16 -42.15 -30.86
C LEU A 10 -43.85 -42.58 -31.52
N GLU A 11 -43.90 -43.24 -32.68
CA GLU A 11 -42.70 -43.58 -33.46
C GLU A 11 -41.93 -42.34 -33.91
N SER A 12 -42.63 -41.31 -34.40
CA SER A 12 -42.01 -40.04 -34.78
C SER A 12 -41.31 -39.37 -33.60
N ASN A 13 -41.94 -39.36 -32.42
CA ASN A 13 -41.36 -38.79 -31.21
C ASN A 13 -40.18 -39.63 -30.69
N ALA A 14 -40.26 -40.96 -30.76
CA ALA A 14 -39.14 -41.84 -30.40
C ALA A 14 -37.91 -41.59 -31.30
N GLY A 15 -38.13 -41.40 -32.60
CA GLY A 15 -37.07 -41.03 -33.54
C GLY A 15 -36.43 -39.68 -33.21
N LYS A 16 -37.24 -38.67 -32.84
CA LYS A 16 -36.73 -37.35 -32.41
C LYS A 16 -35.92 -37.42 -31.12
N VAL A 17 -36.37 -38.21 -30.13
CA VAL A 17 -35.65 -38.39 -28.87
C VAL A 17 -34.31 -39.08 -29.10
N ALA A 18 -34.26 -40.10 -29.96
CA ALA A 18 -33.03 -40.78 -30.32
C ALA A 18 -32.03 -39.82 -31.02
N ALA A 19 -32.51 -38.98 -31.94
CA ALA A 19 -31.68 -37.99 -32.63
C ALA A 19 -31.13 -36.92 -31.67
N LEU A 20 -31.98 -36.34 -30.81
CA LEU A 20 -31.56 -35.35 -29.81
C LEU A 20 -30.55 -35.93 -28.82
N SER A 21 -30.74 -37.19 -28.41
CA SER A 21 -29.81 -37.87 -27.51
C SER A 21 -28.44 -38.08 -28.16
N ALA A 22 -28.41 -38.46 -29.44
CA ALA A 22 -27.17 -38.59 -30.20
C ALA A 22 -26.46 -37.24 -30.40
N GLU A 23 -27.20 -36.16 -30.60
CA GLU A 23 -26.65 -34.82 -30.74
C GLU A 23 -26.09 -34.28 -29.41
N LEU A 24 -26.77 -34.55 -28.29
CA LEU A 24 -26.31 -34.19 -26.95
C LEU A 24 -25.01 -34.93 -26.58
N GLU A 25 -24.92 -36.23 -26.88
CA GLU A 25 -23.69 -37.03 -26.70
C GLU A 25 -22.54 -36.46 -27.53
N LYS A 26 -22.81 -36.03 -28.76
CA LYS A 26 -21.82 -35.43 -29.65
C LYS A 26 -21.37 -34.05 -29.16
N ALA A 27 -22.28 -33.25 -28.62
CA ALA A 27 -21.98 -31.95 -28.02
C ALA A 27 -21.20 -32.07 -26.71
N GLN A 28 -21.49 -33.06 -25.88
CA GLN A 28 -20.74 -33.33 -24.64
C GLN A 28 -19.33 -33.86 -24.91
N LYS A 29 -19.14 -34.62 -26.00
CA LYS A 29 -17.82 -35.13 -26.42
C LYS A 29 -17.03 -34.13 -27.26
N ALA A 30 -17.68 -33.09 -27.78
CA ALA A 30 -16.97 -32.00 -28.42
C ALA A 30 -16.16 -31.28 -27.33
N ALA A 31 -14.83 -31.35 -27.44
CA ALA A 31 -13.94 -30.68 -26.51
C ALA A 31 -14.29 -29.20 -26.44
N VAL A 32 -14.69 -28.73 -25.26
CA VAL A 32 -14.95 -27.30 -25.02
C VAL A 32 -13.66 -26.55 -25.32
N ASP A 33 -13.72 -25.63 -26.27
CA ASP A 33 -12.57 -24.80 -26.63
C ASP A 33 -12.30 -23.81 -25.50
N LEU A 34 -11.36 -24.19 -24.62
CA LEU A 34 -10.94 -23.40 -23.46
C LEU A 34 -10.24 -22.09 -23.85
N THR A 35 -9.92 -21.87 -25.13
CA THR A 35 -9.43 -20.57 -25.63
C THR A 35 -10.57 -19.58 -25.87
N LYS A 36 -11.82 -20.05 -25.98
CA LYS A 36 -13.02 -19.23 -26.19
C LYS A 36 -13.94 -19.21 -24.97
N TYR A 37 -13.96 -20.29 -24.19
CA TYR A 37 -14.83 -20.44 -23.03
C TYR A 37 -13.99 -20.63 -21.77
N VAL A 38 -13.88 -19.56 -20.99
CA VAL A 38 -13.24 -19.56 -19.67
C VAL A 38 -14.29 -19.77 -18.57
N PRO A 39 -13.96 -20.47 -17.47
CA PRO A 39 -14.85 -20.59 -16.32
C PRO A 39 -15.26 -19.22 -15.81
N VAL A 40 -16.57 -19.05 -15.59
CA VAL A 40 -17.16 -17.78 -15.11
C VAL A 40 -16.55 -17.38 -13.76
N GLU A 41 -16.22 -18.34 -12.91
CA GLU A 41 -15.54 -18.10 -11.64
C GLU A 41 -14.17 -17.44 -11.82
N SER A 42 -13.34 -17.94 -12.73
CA SER A 42 -12.02 -17.37 -13.03
C SER A 42 -12.12 -15.97 -13.62
N TYR A 43 -13.10 -15.73 -14.51
CA TYR A 43 -13.33 -14.41 -15.08
C TYR A 43 -13.86 -13.41 -14.05
N ASN A 44 -14.78 -13.82 -13.18
CA ASN A 44 -15.30 -12.98 -12.11
C ASN A 44 -14.21 -12.62 -11.10
N ALA A 45 -13.35 -13.58 -10.71
CA ALA A 45 -12.20 -13.33 -9.86
C ALA A 45 -11.26 -12.28 -10.49
N LEU A 46 -10.96 -12.40 -11.78
CA LEU A 46 -10.14 -11.42 -12.50
C LEU A 46 -10.82 -10.04 -12.55
N ARG A 47 -12.15 -10.00 -12.74
CA ARG A 47 -12.92 -8.75 -12.75
C ARG A 47 -12.90 -8.08 -11.37
N ASP A 48 -13.02 -8.86 -10.31
CA ASP A 48 -13.01 -8.37 -8.94
C ASP A 48 -11.60 -7.89 -8.53
N GLU A 49 -10.54 -8.62 -8.90
CA GLU A 49 -9.15 -8.15 -8.75
C GLU A 49 -8.90 -6.85 -9.53
N LEU A 50 -9.39 -6.74 -10.76
CA LEU A 50 -9.25 -5.53 -11.56
C LEU A 50 -10.04 -4.36 -10.98
N ALA A 51 -11.25 -4.61 -10.47
CA ALA A 51 -12.04 -3.62 -9.77
C ALA A 51 -11.37 -3.16 -8.46
N GLN A 52 -10.79 -4.09 -7.69
CA GLN A 52 -10.05 -3.78 -6.48
C GLN A 52 -8.74 -3.03 -6.77
N ALA A 53 -7.99 -3.43 -7.79
CA ALA A 53 -6.77 -2.75 -8.23
C ALA A 53 -7.08 -1.34 -8.76
N THR A 54 -8.18 -1.18 -9.50
CA THR A 54 -8.67 0.12 -9.97
C THR A 54 -9.15 0.96 -8.80
N ALA A 55 -9.87 0.39 -7.83
CA ALA A 55 -10.31 1.08 -6.63
C ALA A 55 -9.14 1.50 -5.75
N GLN A 56 -8.12 0.65 -5.54
CA GLN A 56 -6.90 1.02 -4.82
C GLN A 56 -6.14 2.14 -5.54
N SER A 57 -6.06 2.07 -6.87
CA SER A 57 -5.43 3.11 -7.69
C SER A 57 -6.25 4.40 -7.75
N ALA A 58 -7.58 4.33 -7.60
CA ALA A 58 -8.48 5.48 -7.54
C ALA A 58 -8.53 6.12 -6.14
N THR A 59 -8.28 5.34 -5.08
CA THR A 59 -8.33 5.83 -3.69
C THR A 59 -6.98 6.39 -3.25
N ALA A 60 -5.87 5.85 -3.75
CA ALA A 60 -4.54 6.38 -3.47
C ALA A 60 -4.28 7.59 -4.35
N SER A 61 -4.30 8.79 -3.76
CA SER A 61 -3.84 9.98 -4.46
C SER A 61 -2.35 9.84 -4.80
N LEU A 62 -1.92 10.48 -5.90
CA LEU A 62 -0.51 10.48 -6.30
C LEU A 62 0.41 10.94 -5.15
N SER A 63 -0.03 11.95 -4.39
CA SER A 63 0.67 12.40 -3.18
C SER A 63 0.81 11.30 -2.15
N ALA A 64 -0.28 10.58 -1.82
CA ALA A 64 -0.25 9.51 -0.82
C ALA A 64 0.68 8.36 -1.21
N VAL A 65 0.76 8.01 -2.50
CA VAL A 65 1.70 7.00 -3.00
C VAL A 65 3.14 7.46 -2.84
N LEU A 66 3.43 8.72 -3.14
CA LEU A 66 4.77 9.28 -3.01
C LEU A 66 5.16 9.46 -1.54
N ASP A 67 4.25 9.88 -0.68
CA ASP A 67 4.47 9.98 0.77
C ASP A 67 4.84 8.63 1.38
N LYS A 68 4.11 7.58 1.00
CA LYS A 68 4.41 6.21 1.44
C LYS A 68 5.77 5.74 0.93
N ALA A 69 6.07 5.97 -0.36
CA ALA A 69 7.34 5.58 -0.94
C ALA A 69 8.53 6.35 -0.33
N GLU A 70 8.33 7.61 0.06
CA GLU A 70 9.33 8.42 0.74
C GLU A 70 9.59 7.90 2.16
N GLN A 71 8.53 7.59 2.92
CA GLN A 71 8.64 7.00 4.28
C GLN A 71 9.33 5.64 4.27
N GLU A 72 9.04 4.82 3.26
CA GLU A 72 9.66 3.50 3.07
C GLU A 72 11.10 3.61 2.54
N GLY A 73 11.60 4.81 2.25
CA GLY A 73 12.95 5.01 1.72
C GLY A 73 13.13 4.48 0.29
N ARG A 74 12.04 4.35 -0.48
CA ARG A 74 12.05 3.88 -1.87
C ARG A 74 12.33 5.00 -2.88
N ILE A 75 12.12 6.25 -2.48
CA ILE A 75 12.39 7.45 -3.28
C ILE A 75 13.09 8.51 -2.45
N PHE A 76 13.92 9.33 -3.08
CA PHE A 76 14.49 10.51 -2.44
C PHE A 76 13.54 11.72 -2.53
N LYS A 77 13.60 12.63 -1.56
CA LYS A 77 12.84 13.90 -1.59
C LYS A 77 13.10 14.72 -2.85
N SER A 78 14.32 14.69 -3.38
CA SER A 78 14.71 15.36 -4.62
C SER A 78 14.03 14.80 -5.87
N GLU A 79 13.64 13.52 -5.85
CA GLU A 79 12.99 12.84 -6.97
C GLU A 79 11.47 13.04 -6.97
N ARG A 80 10.91 13.56 -5.87
CA ARG A 80 9.46 13.69 -5.68
C ARG A 80 8.78 14.48 -6.79
N ALA A 81 9.28 15.67 -7.10
CA ALA A 81 8.70 16.54 -8.13
C ALA A 81 8.68 15.87 -9.51
N TYR A 82 9.74 15.13 -9.86
CA TYR A 82 9.79 14.37 -11.10
C TYR A 82 8.74 13.24 -11.11
N LEU A 83 8.61 12.50 -10.01
CA LEU A 83 7.65 11.40 -9.91
C LEU A 83 6.19 11.89 -9.84
N GLU A 84 5.93 13.09 -9.31
CA GLU A 84 4.63 13.76 -9.40
C GLU A 84 4.26 14.06 -10.85
N GLN A 85 5.20 14.61 -11.63
CA GLN A 85 4.96 14.85 -13.06
C GLN A 85 4.80 13.55 -13.85
N LEU A 86 5.62 12.54 -13.55
CA LEU A 86 5.56 11.24 -14.19
C LEU A 86 4.24 10.52 -13.88
N GLY A 87 3.82 10.50 -12.61
CA GLY A 87 2.55 9.87 -12.19
C GLY A 87 1.31 10.56 -12.76
N GLY A 88 1.38 11.87 -13.05
CA GLY A 88 0.37 12.57 -13.81
C GLY A 88 0.27 12.13 -15.28
N GLN A 89 1.34 11.59 -15.86
CA GLN A 89 1.39 11.13 -17.26
C GLN A 89 1.12 9.62 -17.42
N ILE A 90 1.75 8.78 -16.59
CA ILE A 90 1.62 7.31 -16.68
C ILE A 90 0.49 6.76 -15.80
N GLY A 91 -0.10 7.60 -14.95
CA GLY A 91 -1.12 7.23 -13.97
C GLY A 91 -0.54 6.68 -12.67
N VAL A 92 -1.32 6.85 -11.58
CA VAL A 92 -0.92 6.45 -10.23
C VAL A 92 -0.67 4.94 -10.11
N ALA A 93 -1.47 4.11 -10.79
CA ALA A 93 -1.32 2.65 -10.78
C ALA A 93 0.04 2.19 -11.33
N ALA A 94 0.44 2.73 -12.49
CA ALA A 94 1.69 2.38 -13.15
C ALA A 94 2.90 2.86 -12.33
N LEU A 95 2.80 4.06 -11.73
CA LEU A 95 3.82 4.58 -10.84
C LEU A 95 3.96 3.71 -9.57
N SER A 96 2.85 3.36 -8.91
CA SER A 96 2.84 2.48 -7.73
C SER A 96 3.53 1.15 -8.02
N ALA A 97 3.20 0.50 -9.14
CA ALA A 97 3.81 -0.76 -9.54
C ALA A 97 5.33 -0.64 -9.82
N GLN A 98 5.81 0.53 -10.25
CA GLN A 98 7.25 0.78 -10.39
C GLN A 98 7.92 1.02 -9.04
N LEU A 99 7.26 1.73 -8.11
CA LEU A 99 7.77 2.00 -6.78
C LEU A 99 7.86 0.73 -5.92
N GLU A 100 6.92 -0.20 -6.04
CA GLU A 100 6.95 -1.49 -5.34
C GLU A 100 8.14 -2.37 -5.73
N LYS A 101 8.61 -2.26 -6.97
CA LYS A 101 9.80 -2.99 -7.46
C LYS A 101 11.12 -2.39 -6.97
N LYS A 102 11.12 -1.14 -6.52
CA LYS A 102 12.34 -0.49 -5.98
C LYS A 102 12.62 -1.05 -4.58
N GLN A 103 13.83 -1.55 -4.41
CA GLN A 103 14.30 -2.00 -3.09
C GLN A 103 14.39 -0.78 -2.15
N PRO A 104 13.76 -0.83 -0.97
CA PRO A 104 13.80 0.28 -0.01
C PRO A 104 15.23 0.46 0.52
N ILE A 105 15.68 1.71 0.57
CA ILE A 105 16.98 2.06 1.14
C ILE A 105 16.78 2.25 2.65
N ALA A 106 17.20 1.26 3.44
CA ALA A 106 16.99 1.25 4.89
C ALA A 106 17.54 2.50 5.61
N ALA A 107 18.59 3.12 5.08
CA ALA A 107 19.15 4.37 5.62
C ALA A 107 18.21 5.59 5.48
N LEU A 108 17.34 5.60 4.46
CA LEU A 108 16.36 6.67 4.26
C LEU A 108 15.14 6.51 5.18
N SER A 109 14.72 5.28 5.45
CA SER A 109 13.66 4.99 6.42
C SER A 109 14.15 5.10 7.87
N ALA A 110 15.43 4.78 8.13
CA ALA A 110 16.07 4.92 9.43
C ALA A 110 16.59 6.34 9.65
N MET A 111 15.70 7.34 9.63
CA MET A 111 16.05 8.68 10.09
C MET A 111 16.38 8.66 11.59
N GLN A 112 17.68 8.62 11.91
CA GLN A 112 18.20 8.63 13.27
C GLN A 112 17.70 9.83 14.09
N THR A 113 17.33 10.95 13.46
CA THR A 113 16.83 12.15 14.13
C THR A 113 15.44 12.02 14.75
N ALA A 114 14.63 11.02 14.35
CA ALA A 114 13.33 10.76 14.96
C ALA A 114 13.42 9.86 16.22
N THR A 115 14.50 9.06 16.35
CA THR A 115 14.71 8.12 17.46
C THR A 115 15.84 8.54 18.39
N ALA A 116 16.74 9.41 17.96
CA ALA A 116 17.65 10.09 18.85
C ALA A 116 16.81 11.07 19.67
N LYS A 117 16.50 10.67 20.91
CA LYS A 117 16.19 11.62 21.97
C LYS A 117 17.32 12.63 21.94
N ILE A 118 17.04 13.84 21.46
CA ILE A 118 17.94 14.98 21.64
C ILE A 118 18.30 14.91 23.12
N PRO A 119 19.57 14.70 23.52
CA PRO A 119 19.92 14.68 24.92
C PRO A 119 19.32 15.94 25.50
N SER A 120 18.39 15.75 26.44
CA SER A 120 17.39 16.74 26.79
C SER A 120 18.00 18.13 26.78
N GLN A 121 17.47 19.04 25.97
CA GLN A 121 17.55 20.47 26.30
C GLN A 121 16.67 20.78 27.54
N GLU A 122 16.58 19.85 28.48
CA GLU A 122 16.39 20.20 29.87
C GLU A 122 17.63 21.00 30.22
N LYS A 123 17.53 22.32 30.07
CA LYS A 123 18.23 23.23 30.96
C LYS A 123 18.10 22.58 32.35
N PRO A 124 19.20 22.14 33.00
CA PRO A 124 19.08 21.74 34.38
C PRO A 124 18.40 22.92 35.06
N ALA A 125 17.26 22.65 35.69
CA ALA A 125 16.55 23.65 36.46
C ALA A 125 17.60 24.37 37.32
N VAL A 126 17.61 25.69 37.20
CA VAL A 126 18.65 26.61 37.69
C VAL A 126 18.61 26.72 39.22
N ALA A 127 18.54 25.60 39.93
CA ALA A 127 18.21 25.57 41.36
C ALA A 127 19.24 24.89 42.25
N VAL A 128 20.32 24.31 41.71
CA VAL A 128 21.41 23.80 42.56
C VAL A 128 22.75 24.10 41.89
N LEU A 129 23.54 25.00 42.50
CA LEU A 129 24.93 25.24 42.14
C LEU A 129 25.67 23.89 42.15
N SER A 130 26.36 23.55 41.05
CA SER A 130 27.25 22.38 41.05
C SER A 130 28.35 22.57 42.10
N ALA A 131 28.94 21.47 42.57
CA ALA A 131 29.98 21.51 43.61
C ALA A 131 31.15 22.43 43.22
N GLU A 132 31.44 22.50 41.93
CA GLU A 132 32.43 23.39 41.33
C GLU A 132 32.02 24.87 41.40
N ASP A 133 30.75 25.19 41.14
CA ASP A 133 30.22 26.56 41.20
C ASP A 133 30.20 27.08 42.66
N LEU A 134 29.94 26.22 43.64
CA LEU A 134 29.98 26.55 45.07
C LEU A 134 31.43 26.81 45.54
N ALA A 135 32.38 26.03 45.04
CA ALA A 135 33.81 26.26 45.28
C ALA A 135 34.28 27.58 44.64
N ALA A 136 33.84 27.87 43.42
CA ALA A 136 34.14 29.14 42.74
C ALA A 136 33.52 30.33 43.50
N ALA A 137 32.26 30.25 43.93
CA ALA A 137 31.63 31.29 44.75
C ALA A 137 32.41 31.57 46.04
N ARG A 138 32.88 30.52 46.74
CA ARG A 138 33.73 30.65 47.93
C ARG A 138 35.09 31.27 47.62
N LEU A 139 35.72 30.89 46.51
CA LEU A 139 37.02 31.43 46.09
C LEU A 139 36.91 32.92 45.69
N LEU A 140 35.81 33.30 45.07
CA LEU A 140 35.49 34.69 44.71
C LEU A 140 34.89 35.50 45.88
N GLY A 141 34.68 34.89 47.05
CA GLY A 141 34.09 35.55 48.22
C GLY A 141 32.64 35.99 48.03
N LYS A 142 31.91 35.37 47.09
CA LYS A 142 30.52 35.70 46.75
C LYS A 142 29.57 34.71 47.42
N THR A 143 28.40 35.21 47.81
CA THR A 143 27.33 34.33 48.28
C THR A 143 26.71 33.56 47.12
N GLU A 144 26.14 32.38 47.40
CA GLU A 144 25.53 31.50 46.38
C GLU A 144 24.48 32.24 45.54
N ALA A 145 23.67 33.09 46.17
CA ALA A 145 22.66 33.90 45.49
C ALA A 145 23.27 34.98 44.56
N GLU A 146 24.42 35.54 44.92
CA GLU A 146 25.11 36.53 44.09
C GLU A 146 25.83 35.89 42.90
N PHE A 147 26.37 34.67 43.07
CA PHE A 147 26.96 33.92 41.98
C PHE A 147 25.91 33.48 40.95
N LEU A 148 24.72 33.10 41.41
CA LEU A 148 23.58 32.80 40.53
C LEU A 148 23.18 33.99 39.68
N LYS A 149 23.07 35.19 40.27
CA LYS A 149 22.79 36.43 39.52
C LYS A 149 23.87 36.74 38.49
N LEU A 150 25.14 36.60 38.84
CA LEU A 150 26.25 36.84 37.93
C LEU A 150 26.21 35.90 36.70
N LYS A 151 25.82 34.64 36.91
CA LYS A 151 25.72 33.63 35.84
C LYS A 151 24.52 33.88 34.92
N GLU A 152 23.41 34.39 35.47
CA GLU A 152 22.24 34.80 34.68
C GLU A 152 22.51 36.08 33.88
N ASP A 153 23.23 37.05 34.45
CA ASP A 153 23.58 38.32 33.77
C ASP A 153 24.71 38.16 32.73
N SER A 154 25.55 37.12 32.84
CA SER A 154 26.66 36.86 31.89
C SER A 154 26.23 36.05 30.66
N LYS A 155 24.92 35.97 30.40
CA LYS A 155 24.32 35.23 29.29
C LYS A 155 23.82 36.17 28.21
#